data_AF-A0AAJ6AKE4-F1
#
_entry.id   AF-A0AAJ6AKE4-F1
#
_cell.length_a   1.000
_cell.length_b   1.000
_cell.length_c   1.000
_cell.angle_alpha   90.00
_cell.angle_beta   90.00
_cell.angle_gamma   90.00
#
_symmetry.space_group_name_H-M   'P 1'
#
loop_
_entity.id
_entity.type
_entity.pdbx_description
1 polymer ?
#
loop_
_entity_poly.entity_id
_entity_poly.type
_entity_poly.pdbx_seq_one_letter_code
_entity_poly.pdbx_strand_id
1 'polypeptide(L)'
;MAYKLSNAEGNALHHLAIALRPDWVRNRPGQVWHQQVTDGTFPHAVSFLHTIHALIAYASPQAGMRTPNLFPQSGAHWDTTVPARSQESLPRCQDHDWEPATMCSACWADVKVGDRPRNMIGKHYRVKHRDH
;
A
#
# COMPACT_ATOMS: atom_id res chain seq x y z
N MET A 1 4.37 6.63 11.00
CA MET A 1 3.82 8.00 10.96
C MET A 1 2.42 7.90 10.39
N ALA A 2 1.42 8.48 11.05
CA ALA A 2 0.06 8.54 10.51
C ALA A 2 0.06 9.46 9.27
N TYR A 3 -0.62 9.04 8.21
CA TYR A 3 -0.74 9.84 6.99
C TYR A 3 -1.55 11.11 7.28
N LYS A 4 -1.18 12.25 6.68
CA LYS A 4 -1.89 13.53 6.86
C LYS A 4 -2.47 13.96 5.52
N LEU A 5 -3.76 14.29 5.49
CA LEU A 5 -4.40 14.81 4.28
C LEU A 5 -4.00 16.27 4.05
N SER A 6 -3.75 16.62 2.79
CA SER A 6 -3.70 18.01 2.33
C SER A 6 -5.10 18.62 2.26
N ASN A 7 -5.18 19.95 2.18
CA ASN A 7 -6.45 20.67 2.00
C ASN A 7 -7.17 20.24 0.72
N ALA A 8 -6.43 19.97 -0.36
CA ALA A 8 -7.00 19.50 -1.62
C ALA A 8 -7.59 18.10 -1.48
N GLU A 9 -6.89 17.18 -0.82
CA GLU A 9 -7.36 15.82 -0.56
C GLU A 9 -8.56 15.81 0.40
N GLY A 10 -8.58 16.68 1.41
CA GLY A 10 -9.73 16.85 2.30
C GLY A 10 -10.99 17.34 1.56
N ASN A 11 -10.84 18.32 0.66
CA ASN A 11 -11.94 18.79 -0.18
C ASN A 11 -12.42 17.72 -1.16
N ALA A 12 -11.49 16.98 -1.80
CA ALA A 12 -11.84 15.88 -2.68
C ALA A 12 -12.61 14.78 -1.92
N LEU A 13 -12.15 14.42 -0.72
CA LEU A 13 -12.81 13.43 0.14
C LEU A 13 -14.22 13.88 0.54
N HIS A 14 -14.40 15.16 0.84
CA HIS A 14 -15.72 15.75 1.12
C HIS A 14 -16.69 15.56 -0.04
N HIS A 15 -16.27 15.91 -1.27
CA HIS A 15 -17.11 15.76 -2.45
C HIS A 15 -17.44 14.29 -2.74
N LEU A 16 -16.46 13.40 -2.59
CA LEU A 16 -16.68 11.96 -2.72
C LEU A 16 -17.69 11.43 -1.70
N ALA A 17 -17.62 11.89 -0.45
CA ALA A 17 -18.55 11.48 0.59
C ALA A 17 -19.99 11.89 0.30
N ILE A 18 -20.20 13.13 -0.18
CA ILE A 18 -21.52 13.60 -0.60
C ILE A 18 -22.00 12.84 -1.83
N ALA A 19 -21.12 12.52 -2.79
CA ALA A 19 -21.49 11.75 -3.97
C ALA A 19 -21.93 10.32 -3.62
N LEU A 20 -21.22 9.67 -2.70
CA LEU A 20 -21.57 8.33 -2.20
C LEU A 20 -22.82 8.34 -1.32
N ARG A 21 -23.00 9.41 -0.53
CA ARG A 21 -24.10 9.57 0.43
C ARG A 21 -24.63 11.00 0.43
N PRO A 22 -25.55 11.33 -0.50
CA PRO A 22 -26.13 12.67 -0.59
C PRO A 22 -26.87 13.10 0.67
N ASP A 23 -27.35 12.15 1.48
CA ASP A 23 -28.01 12.41 2.77
C ASP A 23 -27.07 13.02 3.82
N TRP A 24 -25.75 12.88 3.65
CA TRP A 24 -24.75 13.41 4.58
C TRP A 24 -24.45 14.91 4.41
N VAL A 25 -25.03 15.58 3.40
CA VAL A 25 -24.82 17.02 3.15
C VAL A 25 -25.12 17.86 4.40
N ARG A 26 -26.14 17.50 5.18
CA ARG A 26 -26.52 18.23 6.41
C ARG A 26 -25.46 18.16 7.51
N ASN A 27 -24.69 17.08 7.55
CA ASN A 27 -23.67 16.85 8.56
C ASN A 27 -22.35 17.56 8.22
N ARG A 28 -22.25 18.13 7.00
CA ARG A 28 -21.08 18.87 6.52
C ARG A 28 -19.76 18.13 6.76
N PRO A 29 -19.62 16.88 6.26
CA PRO A 29 -18.45 16.03 6.52
C PRO A 29 -17.12 16.73 6.25
N GLY A 30 -17.05 17.59 5.22
CA GLY A 30 -15.84 18.32 4.88
C GLY A 30 -15.40 19.31 5.95
N GLN A 31 -16.32 19.99 6.63
CA GLN A 31 -15.98 20.90 7.73
C GLN A 31 -15.54 20.12 8.97
N VAL A 32 -16.24 19.04 9.29
CA VAL A 32 -15.92 18.17 10.44
C VAL A 32 -14.57 17.49 10.25
N TRP A 33 -14.34 16.92 9.07
CA TRP A 33 -13.08 16.29 8.75
C TRP A 33 -11.97 17.33 8.64
N HIS A 34 -12.18 18.52 8.07
CA HIS A 34 -11.16 19.57 8.03
C HIS A 34 -10.63 19.94 9.43
N GLN A 35 -11.50 20.01 10.44
CA GLN A 35 -11.08 20.23 11.84
C GLN A 35 -10.25 19.07 12.41
N GLN A 36 -10.46 17.84 11.92
CA GLN A 36 -9.69 16.66 12.31
C GLN A 36 -8.46 16.45 11.42
N VAL A 37 -8.45 17.02 10.21
CA VAL A 37 -7.36 16.98 9.24
C VAL A 37 -6.17 17.80 9.73
N THR A 38 -6.43 18.91 10.42
CA THR A 38 -5.38 19.79 10.94
C THR A 38 -4.45 19.11 11.95
N ASP A 39 -4.96 18.16 12.77
CA ASP A 39 -4.24 17.59 13.92
C ASP A 39 -3.77 16.13 13.79
N GLY A 40 -3.66 15.60 12.57
CA GLY A 40 -3.23 14.22 12.33
C GLY A 40 -4.38 13.38 11.81
N THR A 41 -4.49 13.38 10.48
CA THR A 41 -5.74 13.06 9.81
C THR A 41 -5.94 11.56 9.65
N PHE A 42 -6.84 11.00 10.43
CA PHE A 42 -7.17 9.56 10.46
C PHE A 42 -5.98 8.69 10.88
N PRO A 43 -5.92 8.25 12.16
CA PRO A 43 -4.78 7.47 12.66
C PRO A 43 -4.55 6.16 11.91
N HIS A 44 -5.55 5.67 11.18
CA HIS A 44 -5.51 4.43 10.39
C HIS A 44 -5.21 4.63 8.91
N ALA A 45 -5.18 5.88 8.42
CA ALA A 45 -4.89 6.14 7.03
C ALA A 45 -3.40 5.89 6.72
N VAL A 46 -3.16 5.25 5.57
CA VAL A 46 -1.82 4.93 5.07
C VAL A 46 -1.47 5.79 3.85
N SER A 47 -2.48 6.18 3.07
CA SER A 47 -2.38 7.05 1.91
C SER A 47 -3.77 7.64 1.59
N PHE A 48 -3.85 8.64 0.71
CA PHE A 48 -5.13 9.17 0.26
C PHE A 48 -6.00 8.10 -0.39
N LEU A 49 -5.38 7.22 -1.19
CA LEU A 49 -6.08 6.11 -1.83
C LEU A 49 -6.70 5.15 -0.80
N HIS A 50 -5.98 4.84 0.27
CA HIS A 50 -6.52 4.06 1.39
C HIS A 50 -7.74 4.76 1.99
N THR A 51 -7.67 6.07 2.22
CA THR A 51 -8.79 6.86 2.74
C THR A 51 -10.02 6.83 1.82
N ILE A 52 -9.83 6.86 0.49
CA ILE A 52 -10.93 6.73 -0.48
C ILE A 52 -11.57 5.34 -0.39
N HIS A 53 -10.78 4.27 -0.38
CA HIS A 53 -11.31 2.91 -0.28
C HIS A 53 -12.06 2.70 1.04
N ALA A 54 -11.49 3.18 2.15
CA ALA A 54 -12.13 3.15 3.46
C ALA A 54 -13.46 3.89 3.44
N LEU A 55 -13.53 5.07 2.78
CA LEU A 55 -14.78 5.82 2.65
C LEU A 55 -15.83 5.06 1.85
N ILE A 56 -15.45 4.42 0.75
CA ILE A 56 -16.37 3.60 -0.06
C ILE A 56 -16.91 2.43 0.77
N ALA A 57 -16.05 1.71 1.50
CA ALA A 57 -16.46 0.62 2.37
C ALA A 57 -17.38 1.09 3.50
N TYR A 58 -17.07 2.22 4.13
CA TYR A 58 -17.86 2.82 5.20
C TYR A 58 -19.22 3.35 4.71
N ALA A 59 -19.25 3.94 3.51
CA ALA A 59 -20.46 4.48 2.91
C ALA A 59 -21.41 3.39 2.37
N SER A 60 -20.92 2.15 2.23
CA SER A 60 -21.69 1.02 1.71
C SER A 60 -23.00 0.80 2.50
N PRO A 61 -24.13 0.50 1.83
CA PRO A 61 -25.40 0.21 2.48
C PRO A 61 -25.32 -0.91 3.54
N GLN A 62 -24.37 -1.83 3.40
CA GLN A 62 -24.19 -3.01 4.25
C GLN A 62 -23.51 -2.71 5.60
N ALA A 63 -22.89 -1.54 5.78
CA ALA A 63 -22.06 -1.21 6.94
C ALA A 63 -22.82 -0.91 8.26
N GLY A 64 -24.16 -0.89 8.25
CA GLY A 64 -24.99 -0.84 9.47
C GLY A 64 -25.06 0.50 10.22
N MET A 65 -23.96 1.24 10.38
CA MET A 65 -23.92 2.57 11.04
C MET A 65 -23.53 3.68 10.05
N ARG A 66 -24.30 4.78 10.03
CA ARG A 66 -24.41 5.65 8.86
C ARG A 66 -24.30 7.15 9.15
N THR A 67 -23.40 7.55 10.05
CA THR A 67 -23.08 8.97 10.26
C THR A 67 -21.64 9.26 9.83
N PRO A 68 -21.40 10.34 9.05
CA PRO A 68 -20.06 10.65 8.56
C PRO A 68 -19.07 11.03 9.67
N ASN A 69 -19.57 11.42 10.85
CA ASN A 69 -18.74 11.84 11.98
C ASN A 69 -18.00 10.66 12.64
N LEU A 70 -18.44 9.42 12.42
CA LEU A 70 -17.79 8.21 12.94
C LEU A 70 -16.80 7.59 11.95
N PHE A 71 -16.82 7.99 10.68
CA PHE A 71 -15.82 7.58 9.68
C PHE A 71 -14.35 7.68 10.17
N PRO A 72 -13.93 8.75 10.89
CA PRO A 72 -12.57 8.90 11.39
C PRO A 72 -12.17 7.84 12.43
N GLN A 73 -13.14 7.22 13.10
CA GLN A 73 -12.88 6.27 14.18
C GLN A 73 -12.40 4.93 13.63
N SER A 74 -11.73 4.16 14.47
CA SER A 74 -11.32 2.79 14.18
C SER A 74 -12.53 1.94 13.77
N GLY A 75 -12.35 1.06 12.79
CA GLY A 75 -13.42 0.22 12.30
C GLY A 75 -13.00 -0.63 11.11
N ALA A 76 -13.85 -1.62 10.78
CA ALA A 76 -13.57 -2.59 9.72
C ALA A 76 -13.31 -1.96 8.35
N HIS A 77 -13.83 -0.75 8.09
CA HIS A 77 -13.58 -0.02 6.85
C HIS A 77 -12.13 0.42 6.69
N TRP A 78 -11.38 0.60 7.79
CA TRP A 78 -9.94 0.86 7.74
C TRP A 78 -9.13 -0.42 7.57
N ASP A 79 -9.50 -1.51 8.24
CA ASP A 79 -8.70 -2.73 8.22
C ASP A 79 -8.87 -3.53 6.92
N THR A 80 -10.08 -3.57 6.38
CA THR A 80 -10.40 -4.36 5.18
C THR A 80 -10.00 -3.68 3.87
N THR A 81 -9.66 -2.38 3.91
CA THR A 81 -9.35 -1.60 2.70
C THR A 81 -7.90 -1.17 2.60
N VAL A 82 -7.05 -1.61 3.55
CA VAL A 82 -5.61 -1.42 3.48
C VAL A 82 -5.12 -1.97 2.14
N PRO A 83 -4.47 -1.16 1.30
CA PRO A 83 -3.91 -1.65 0.04
C PRO A 83 -2.98 -2.82 0.34
N ALA A 84 -3.13 -3.93 -0.39
CA ALA A 84 -2.14 -4.98 -0.38
C ALA A 84 -0.79 -4.30 -0.63
N ARG A 85 0.17 -4.47 0.28
CA ARG A 85 1.53 -3.93 0.08
C ARG A 85 1.96 -4.43 -1.29
N SER A 86 2.24 -3.50 -2.20
CA SER A 86 2.86 -3.88 -3.48
C SER A 86 4.04 -4.75 -3.10
N GLN A 87 4.04 -6.02 -3.49
CA GLN A 87 5.22 -6.86 -3.31
C GLN A 87 6.36 -6.09 -3.95
N GLU A 88 7.27 -5.56 -3.12
CA GLU A 88 8.48 -4.95 -3.62
C GLU A 88 9.08 -5.96 -4.60
N SER A 89 9.28 -5.54 -5.85
CA SER A 89 9.85 -6.41 -6.86
C SER A 89 11.17 -6.93 -6.29
N LEU A 90 11.25 -8.24 -6.07
CA LEU A 90 12.44 -8.86 -5.52
C LEU A 90 13.67 -8.38 -6.32
N PRO A 91 14.80 -8.10 -5.67
CA PRO A 91 16.02 -7.70 -6.36
C PRO A 91 16.30 -8.66 -7.51
N ARG A 92 16.64 -8.16 -8.70
CA ARG A 92 17.02 -9.00 -9.85
C ARG A 92 18.40 -9.61 -9.63
N CYS A 93 18.64 -10.78 -10.21
CA CYS A 93 19.98 -11.35 -10.24
C CYS A 93 20.93 -10.42 -11.02
N GLN A 94 22.13 -10.21 -10.50
CA GLN A 94 23.13 -9.33 -11.14
C GLN A 94 23.72 -9.91 -12.44
N ASP A 95 23.69 -11.24 -12.60
CA ASP A 95 24.16 -11.93 -13.81
C ASP A 95 23.02 -12.25 -14.79
N HIS A 96 21.78 -12.34 -14.31
CA HIS A 96 20.60 -12.81 -15.05
C HIS A 96 19.38 -11.93 -14.71
N ASP A 97 19.26 -10.79 -15.37
CA ASP A 97 18.28 -9.74 -15.03
C ASP A 97 16.81 -10.14 -15.22
N TRP A 98 16.54 -11.25 -15.92
CA TRP A 98 15.19 -11.77 -16.17
C TRP A 98 14.53 -12.44 -14.97
N GLU A 99 15.28 -12.80 -13.92
CA GLU A 99 14.76 -13.54 -12.77
C GLU A 99 15.15 -12.93 -11.40
N PRO A 100 14.38 -13.20 -10.33
CA PRO A 100 14.71 -12.74 -8.98
C PRO A 100 16.05 -13.32 -8.49
N ALA A 101 16.84 -12.50 -7.79
CA ALA A 101 18.15 -12.85 -7.26
C ALA A 101 18.13 -14.12 -6.40
N THR A 102 17.09 -14.31 -5.58
CA THR A 102 16.96 -15.44 -4.66
C THR A 102 16.56 -16.75 -5.34
N MET A 103 16.03 -16.69 -6.57
CA MET A 103 15.45 -17.83 -7.28
C MET A 103 16.09 -18.08 -8.65
N CYS A 104 17.26 -17.47 -8.90
CA CYS A 104 17.90 -17.51 -10.20
C CYS A 104 18.27 -18.94 -10.63
N SER A 105 17.53 -19.48 -11.60
CA SER A 105 17.65 -20.84 -12.13
C SER A 105 19.04 -21.12 -12.71
N ALA A 106 19.65 -20.16 -13.40
CA ALA A 106 21.00 -20.28 -13.92
C ALA A 106 22.05 -20.33 -12.78
N CYS A 107 21.94 -19.47 -11.77
CA CYS A 107 22.80 -19.54 -10.58
C CYS A 107 22.66 -20.88 -9.84
N TRP A 108 21.44 -21.43 -9.77
CA TRP A 108 21.21 -22.74 -9.18
C TRP A 108 21.83 -23.88 -10.00
N ALA A 109 21.86 -23.74 -11.33
CA ALA A 109 22.56 -24.68 -12.20
C ALA A 109 24.08 -24.65 -11.95
N ASP A 110 24.69 -23.45 -11.91
CA ASP A 110 26.12 -23.27 -11.62
C ASP A 110 26.51 -23.89 -10.26
N VAL A 111 25.64 -23.75 -9.26
CA VAL A 111 25.85 -24.35 -7.93
C VAL A 111 25.82 -25.87 -7.99
N LYS A 112 24.94 -26.46 -8.82
CA LYS A 112 24.85 -27.92 -8.98
C LYS A 112 26.05 -28.51 -9.71
N VAL A 113 26.60 -27.79 -10.70
CA VAL A 113 27.80 -28.22 -11.43
C VAL A 113 29.11 -27.90 -10.68
N GLY A 114 29.02 -27.10 -9.61
CA GLY A 114 30.16 -26.78 -8.73
C GLY A 114 30.95 -25.54 -9.14
N ASP A 115 30.50 -24.82 -10.16
CA ASP A 115 31.18 -23.61 -10.66
C ASP A 115 30.93 -22.41 -9.75
N ARG A 116 29.78 -22.36 -9.08
CA ARG A 116 29.36 -21.26 -8.20
C ARG A 116 29.11 -21.74 -6.77
N PRO A 117 29.55 -21.03 -5.73
CA PRO A 117 29.16 -21.34 -4.37
C PRO A 117 27.73 -20.86 -4.05
N ARG A 118 27.00 -21.62 -3.22
CA ARG A 118 25.58 -21.36 -2.91
C ARG A 118 25.29 -19.97 -2.31
N ASN A 119 26.26 -19.37 -1.62
CA ASN A 119 26.15 -18.02 -1.05
C ASN A 119 26.29 -16.88 -2.08
N MET A 120 26.57 -17.22 -3.34
CA MET A 120 26.69 -16.29 -4.47
C MET A 120 25.51 -16.36 -5.45
N ILE A 121 24.42 -17.04 -5.08
CA ILE A 121 23.17 -17.01 -5.87
C ILE A 121 22.65 -15.57 -5.95
N GLY A 122 22.35 -15.09 -7.16
CA GLY A 122 21.80 -13.76 -7.39
C GLY A 122 22.82 -12.62 -7.44
N LYS A 123 24.08 -12.88 -7.09
CA LYS A 123 25.17 -11.89 -7.06
C LYS A 123 26.11 -12.10 -8.25
N HIS A 124 26.79 -11.03 -8.70
CA HIS A 124 27.80 -11.15 -9.74
C HIS A 124 28.93 -12.08 -9.27
N TYR A 125 29.18 -13.15 -10.01
CA TYR A 125 30.25 -14.11 -9.70
C TYR A 125 31.18 -14.28 -10.89
N ARG A 126 32.42 -13.81 -10.71
CA ARG A 126 33.48 -13.98 -11.71
C ARG A 126 34.11 -15.36 -11.55
N VAL A 127 33.87 -16.24 -12.51
CA VAL A 127 34.53 -17.56 -12.56
C VAL A 127 36.04 -17.33 -12.66
N LYS A 128 36.81 -17.90 -11.73
CA LYS A 128 38.26 -17.99 -11.89
C LYS A 128 38.51 -19.07 -12.94
N HIS A 129 38.85 -18.68 -14.16
CA HIS A 129 39.35 -19.64 -15.14
C HIS A 129 40.53 -20.39 -14.51
N ARG A 130 40.41 -21.72 -14.43
CA ARG A 130 41.57 -22.58 -14.19
C ARG A 130 42.35 -22.58 -15.50
N ASP A 131 43.47 -21.88 -15.52
CA ASP A 131 44.49 -22.09 -16.53
C ASP A 131 44.92 -23.56 -16.42
N HIS A 132 44.62 -24.34 -17.46
CA HIS A 132 45.09 -25.70 -17.66
C HIS A 132 46.07 -25.72 -18.82
#